data_AF-C0VI46-F1
#
_entry.id   AF-C0VI46-F1
#
_cell.length_a   1.000
_cell.length_b   1.000
_cell.length_c   1.000
_cell.angle_alpha   90.00
_cell.angle_beta   90.00
_cell.angle_gamma   90.00
#
_symmetry.space_group_name_H-M   'P 1'
#
loop_
_entity.id
_entity.type
_entity.pdbx_description
1 polymer ?
#
loop_
_entity_poly.entity_id
_entity_poly.type
_entity_poly.pdbx_seq_one_letter_code
_entity_poly.pdbx_strand_id
1 'polypeptide(L)'
;MPTDLYILLSFRAQNLTHVERIDIILEIERCLQQDDNKHIHLVWNTGFSDSNLVIWSESLAESSIPFNTIQSFFSSAKFEKYVLPAYLQKKMNSDASYIVFPEQLYIQSMLGTLGQQLK
;
A
#
# COMPACT_ATOMS: atom_id res chain seq x y z
N MET A 1 -16.67 -6.95 13.81
CA MET A 1 -15.52 -6.01 13.89
C MET A 1 -14.89 -6.03 12.51
N PRO A 2 -14.77 -4.89 11.84
CA PRO A 2 -14.12 -4.83 10.54
C PRO A 2 -12.70 -5.36 10.65
N THR A 3 -12.24 -6.15 9.67
CA THR A 3 -10.84 -6.59 9.63
C THR A 3 -10.05 -5.62 8.75
N ASP A 4 -9.00 -5.02 9.30
CA ASP A 4 -8.13 -4.14 8.53
C ASP A 4 -7.34 -4.92 7.48
N LEU A 5 -7.35 -4.41 6.25
CA LEU A 5 -6.63 -4.94 5.10
C LEU A 5 -5.66 -3.87 4.60
N TYR A 6 -4.36 -4.19 4.60
CA TYR A 6 -3.32 -3.25 4.20
C TYR A 6 -2.82 -3.56 2.80
N ILE A 7 -2.84 -2.53 1.96
CA ILE A 7 -2.45 -2.58 0.57
C ILE A 7 -1.21 -1.70 0.40
N LEU A 8 -0.07 -2.35 0.18
CA LEU A 8 1.16 -1.62 -0.11
C LEU A 8 1.06 -1.03 -1.52
N LEU A 9 1.44 0.23 -1.64
CA LEU A 9 1.51 1.03 -2.86
C LEU A 9 2.98 1.41 -3.12
N SER A 10 3.27 1.82 -4.35
CA SER A 10 4.62 2.27 -4.71
C SER A 10 4.93 3.65 -4.13
N PHE A 11 6.20 4.06 -4.17
CA PHE A 11 6.61 5.40 -3.73
C PHE A 11 5.98 6.57 -4.50
N ARG A 12 5.48 6.34 -5.72
CA ARG A 12 4.81 7.39 -6.50
C ARG A 12 3.38 7.65 -6.02
N ALA A 13 2.83 6.80 -5.13
CA ALA A 13 1.52 6.98 -4.54
C ALA A 13 1.39 8.29 -3.72
N GLN A 14 2.50 8.88 -3.27
CA GLN A 14 2.49 10.18 -2.60
C GLN A 14 1.88 11.31 -3.46
N ASN A 15 1.89 11.15 -4.79
CA ASN A 15 1.34 12.14 -5.72
C ASN A 15 -0.15 11.94 -6.01
N LEU A 16 -0.78 10.88 -5.49
CA LEU A 16 -2.19 10.61 -5.72
C LEU A 16 -3.05 11.66 -5.02
N THR A 17 -3.99 12.22 -5.78
CA THR A 17 -5.08 13.04 -5.25
C THR A 17 -6.01 12.21 -4.38
N HIS A 18 -6.79 12.86 -3.51
CA HIS A 18 -7.78 12.17 -2.67
C HIS A 18 -8.79 11.37 -3.51
N VAL A 19 -9.24 11.93 -4.65
CA VAL A 19 -10.19 11.25 -5.56
C VAL A 19 -9.58 9.97 -6.12
N GLU A 20 -8.32 10.00 -6.57
CA GLU A 20 -7.66 8.80 -7.09
C GLU A 20 -7.52 7.72 -6.02
N ARG A 21 -7.19 8.11 -4.77
CA ARG A 21 -7.10 7.17 -3.64
C ARG A 21 -8.44 6.47 -3.35
N ILE A 22 -9.55 7.21 -3.43
CA ILE A 22 -10.91 6.65 -3.28
C ILE A 22 -11.24 5.69 -4.43
N ASP A 23 -10.96 6.08 -5.68
CA ASP A 23 -11.19 5.21 -6.86
C ASP A 23 -10.44 3.88 -6.73
N ILE A 24 -9.22 3.90 -6.21
CA ILE A 24 -8.43 2.69 -5.96
C ILE A 24 -9.10 1.78 -4.92
N ILE A 25 -9.55 2.33 -3.79
CA ILE A 25 -10.24 1.56 -2.74
C ILE A 25 -11.49 0.89 -3.33
N LEU A 26 -12.35 1.66 -3.98
CA LEU A 26 -13.61 1.16 -4.55
C LEU A 26 -13.38 0.04 -5.57
N GLU A 27 -12.32 0.14 -6.38
CA GLU A 27 -12.00 -0.90 -7.36
C GLU A 27 -11.42 -2.17 -6.73
N ILE A 28 -10.63 -2.04 -5.65
CA ILE A 28 -10.17 -3.18 -4.88
C ILE A 28 -11.37 -3.88 -4.23
N GLU A 29 -12.29 -3.14 -3.62
CA GLU A 29 -13.53 -3.68 -3.03
C GLU A 29 -14.35 -4.46 -4.05
N ARG A 30 -14.59 -3.86 -5.24
CA ARG A 30 -15.31 -4.49 -6.35
C ARG A 30 -14.64 -5.79 -6.79
N CYS A 31 -13.32 -5.78 -6.97
CA CYS A 31 -12.59 -6.94 -7.47
C CYS A 31 -12.54 -8.09 -6.47
N LEU A 32 -12.47 -7.76 -5.19
CA LEU A 32 -12.33 -8.75 -4.14
C LEU A 32 -13.69 -9.38 -3.74
N GLN A 33 -14.82 -8.92 -4.31
CA GLN A 33 -16.19 -9.35 -3.97
C GLN A 33 -16.39 -9.47 -2.45
N GLN A 34 -15.80 -8.53 -1.69
CA GLN A 34 -15.61 -8.73 -0.24
C GLN A 34 -16.95 -8.61 0.48
N ASP A 35 -17.08 -9.37 1.56
CA ASP A 35 -18.02 -9.08 2.63
C ASP A 35 -17.82 -7.64 3.11
N ASP A 36 -18.92 -6.95 3.46
CA ASP A 36 -19.00 -5.54 3.94
C ASP A 36 -18.19 -5.22 5.23
N ASN A 37 -17.29 -6.11 5.64
CA ASN A 37 -16.63 -6.10 6.95
C ASN A 37 -15.10 -6.01 6.87
N LYS A 38 -14.52 -5.52 5.77
CA LYS A 38 -13.08 -5.21 5.69
C LYS A 38 -12.83 -3.73 5.50
N HIS A 39 -11.81 -3.21 6.16
CA HIS A 39 -11.43 -1.81 6.08
C HIS A 39 -10.09 -1.68 5.36
N ILE A 40 -10.08 -1.04 4.19
CA ILE A 40 -8.92 -1.00 3.31
C ILE A 40 -8.03 0.19 3.65
N HIS A 41 -6.75 -0.09 3.89
CA HIS A 41 -5.71 0.90 4.12
C HIS A 41 -4.70 0.89 2.98
N LEU A 42 -4.47 2.05 2.39
CA LEU A 42 -3.42 2.30 1.43
C LEU A 42 -2.13 2.66 2.18
N VAL A 43 -1.02 1.98 1.87
CA VAL A 43 0.27 2.17 2.55
C VAL A 43 1.35 2.44 1.53
N TRP A 44 2.15 3.51 1.65
CA TRP A 44 3.28 3.76 0.74
C TRP A 44 4.49 4.32 1.45
N ASN A 45 5.64 4.23 0.81
CA ASN A 45 6.88 4.87 1.25
C ASN A 45 7.09 6.18 0.46
N THR A 46 7.75 7.20 1.01
CA THR A 46 7.98 8.48 0.30
C THR A 46 9.24 8.50 -0.59
N GLY A 47 9.85 7.35 -0.86
CA GLY A 47 10.89 7.18 -1.87
C GLY A 47 12.34 7.24 -1.39
N PHE A 48 12.60 7.26 -0.07
CA PHE A 48 13.96 7.26 0.47
C PHE A 48 14.25 6.03 1.33
N SER A 49 15.49 5.53 1.31
CA SER A 49 15.98 4.60 2.34
C SER A 49 15.76 5.26 3.71
N ASP A 50 15.25 4.50 4.68
CA ASP A 50 14.96 4.96 6.04
C ASP A 50 13.77 5.94 6.19
N SER A 51 12.89 6.05 5.18
CA SER A 51 11.67 6.86 5.30
C SER A 51 10.50 6.13 5.96
N ASN A 52 9.66 6.90 6.65
CA ASN A 52 8.41 6.43 7.23
C ASN A 52 7.48 5.87 6.13
N LEU A 53 6.61 4.93 6.51
CA LEU A 53 5.45 4.64 5.66
C LEU A 53 4.35 5.64 5.96
N VAL A 54 3.63 6.02 4.92
CA VAL A 54 2.38 6.73 5.03
C VAL A 54 1.26 5.71 4.94
N ILE A 55 0.26 5.85 5.81
CA ILE A 55 -0.97 5.07 5.79
C ILE A 55 -2.16 6.01 5.66
N TRP A 56 -3.12 5.60 4.84
CA TRP A 56 -4.35 6.34 4.62
C TRP A 56 -5.51 5.39 4.32
N SER A 57 -6.71 5.70 4.81
CA SER A 57 -7.96 5.08 4.38
C SER A 57 -9.08 6.12 4.32
N GLU A 58 -10.27 5.75 3.85
CA GLU A 58 -11.42 6.67 3.84
C GLU A 58 -11.75 7.19 5.26
N SER A 59 -11.69 6.32 6.26
CA SER A 59 -12.03 6.69 7.65
C SER A 59 -10.83 7.13 8.49
N LEU A 60 -9.61 6.96 7.99
CA LEU A 60 -8.37 7.29 8.69
C LEU A 60 -7.62 8.41 7.96
N ALA A 61 -7.46 9.54 8.66
CA ALA A 61 -6.60 10.62 8.19
C ALA A 61 -5.18 10.12 7.92
N GLU A 62 -4.51 10.74 6.95
CA GLU A 62 -3.15 10.39 6.58
C GLU A 62 -2.24 10.43 7.81
N SER A 63 -1.55 9.32 8.08
CA SER A 63 -0.64 9.20 9.21
C SER A 63 0.64 8.47 8.82
N SER A 64 1.67 8.57 9.66
CA SER A 64 2.98 7.99 9.39
C SER A 64 3.30 6.85 10.35
N ILE A 65 3.78 5.74 9.80
CA ILE A 65 4.39 4.62 10.52
C ILE A 65 5.91 4.88 10.54
N PRO A 66 6.49 5.14 11.72
CA PRO A 66 7.92 5.42 11.86
C PRO A 66 8.79 4.29 11.33
N PHE A 67 9.90 4.63 10.65
CA PHE A 67 10.80 3.66 10.03
C PHE A 67 11.21 2.49 10.96
N ASN A 68 11.58 2.82 12.20
CA ASN A 68 11.99 1.85 13.22
C ASN A 68 10.86 0.89 13.67
N THR A 69 9.61 1.17 13.34
CA THR A 69 8.44 0.33 13.67
C THR A 69 7.88 -0.43 12.46
N ILE A 70 8.38 -0.15 11.25
CA ILE A 70 7.87 -0.74 10.01
C ILE A 70 7.95 -2.28 10.06
N GLN A 71 9.02 -2.86 10.61
CA GLN A 71 9.13 -4.32 10.71
C GLN A 71 8.02 -4.91 11.59
N SER A 72 7.74 -4.29 12.75
CA SER A 72 6.67 -4.71 13.65
C SER A 72 5.31 -4.55 12.99
N PHE A 73 5.11 -3.47 12.23
CA PHE A 73 3.90 -3.26 11.44
C PHE A 73 3.69 -4.37 10.42
N PHE A 74 4.69 -4.67 9.58
CA PHE A 74 4.57 -5.75 8.59
C PHE A 74 4.38 -7.14 9.23
N SER A 75 4.89 -7.36 10.43
CA SER A 75 4.77 -8.64 11.14
C SER A 75 3.40 -8.83 11.83
N SER A 76 2.69 -7.73 12.11
CA SER A 76 1.40 -7.75 12.82
C SER A 76 0.21 -7.49 11.92
N ALA A 77 0.41 -6.84 10.78
CA ALA A 77 -0.64 -6.52 9.81
C ALA A 77 -0.86 -7.66 8.79
N LYS A 78 -2.11 -7.78 8.34
CA LYS A 78 -2.48 -8.71 7.27
C LYS A 78 -2.35 -8.00 5.92
N PHE A 79 -1.43 -8.49 5.09
CA PHE A 79 -1.28 -8.06 3.70
C PHE A 79 -1.87 -9.13 2.80
N GLU A 80 -2.78 -8.76 1.89
CA GLU A 80 -3.23 -9.65 0.83
C GLU A 80 -2.54 -9.26 -0.48
N LYS A 81 -2.03 -10.27 -1.20
CA LYS A 81 -1.50 -10.06 -2.54
C LYS A 81 -2.67 -9.79 -3.48
N TYR A 82 -2.67 -8.63 -4.11
CA TYR A 82 -3.70 -8.26 -5.06
C TYR A 82 -3.18 -8.34 -6.49
N VAL A 83 -3.85 -9.13 -7.34
CA VAL A 83 -3.59 -9.11 -8.79
C VAL A 83 -4.34 -7.92 -9.35
N LEU A 84 -3.58 -6.96 -9.85
CA LEU A 84 -4.18 -5.76 -10.41
C LEU A 84 -5.03 -6.07 -11.63
N PRO A 85 -6.18 -5.41 -11.80
CA PRO A 85 -6.88 -5.34 -13.07
C PRO A 85 -5.93 -4.95 -14.21
N ALA A 86 -6.13 -5.55 -15.38
CA ALA A 86 -5.26 -5.33 -16.54
C ALA A 86 -5.10 -3.85 -16.92
N TYR A 87 -6.13 -3.02 -16.69
CA TYR A 87 -6.06 -1.59 -16.96
C TYR A 87 -5.16 -0.85 -15.96
N LEU A 88 -5.10 -1.26 -14.68
CA LEU A 88 -4.18 -0.70 -13.69
C LEU A 88 -2.74 -1.16 -13.95
N GLN A 89 -2.54 -2.42 -14.37
CA GLN A 89 -1.23 -2.89 -14.84
C GLN A 89 -0.77 -2.11 -16.07
N LYS A 90 -1.67 -1.85 -17.02
CA LYS A 90 -1.38 -1.07 -18.23
C LYS A 90 -1.04 0.39 -17.86
N LYS A 91 -1.83 1.02 -16.98
CA LYS A 91 -1.55 2.37 -16.47
C LYS A 91 -0.20 2.45 -15.76
N MET A 92 0.13 1.47 -14.90
CA MET A 92 1.44 1.36 -14.26
C MET A 92 2.59 1.34 -15.27
N ASN A 93 2.41 0.65 -16.40
CA ASN A 93 3.42 0.51 -17.45
C ASN A 93 3.48 1.69 -18.43
N SER A 94 2.45 2.54 -18.50
CA SER A 94 2.34 3.62 -19.48
C SER A 94 2.44 5.02 -18.90
N ASP A 95 2.10 5.19 -17.62
CA ASP A 95 2.03 6.49 -16.96
C ASP A 95 2.92 6.49 -15.72
N ALA A 96 4.05 7.19 -15.83
CA ALA A 96 5.01 7.30 -14.74
C ALA A 96 4.42 8.00 -13.49
N SER A 97 3.32 8.74 -13.63
CA SER A 97 2.64 9.45 -12.54
C SER A 97 1.72 8.54 -11.70
N TYR A 98 1.33 7.38 -12.23
CA TYR A 98 0.16 6.62 -11.76
C TYR A 98 0.50 5.34 -10.98
N ILE A 99 1.73 5.20 -10.44
CA ILE A 99 2.12 3.92 -9.83
C ILE A 99 1.49 3.78 -8.44
N VAL A 100 0.56 2.85 -8.32
CA VAL A 100 -0.15 2.60 -7.06
C VAL A 100 0.21 1.26 -6.43
N PHE A 101 1.08 0.42 -7.00
CA PHE A 101 1.34 -0.90 -6.41
C PHE A 101 2.80 -1.32 -6.59
N PRO A 102 3.45 -1.83 -5.54
CA PRO A 102 4.81 -2.29 -5.58
C PRO A 102 4.86 -3.68 -6.21
N GLU A 103 5.88 -3.91 -7.03
CA GLU A 103 6.19 -5.26 -7.48
C GLU A 103 6.54 -6.16 -6.28
N GLN A 104 6.33 -7.47 -6.45
CA GLN A 104 6.65 -8.46 -5.42
C GLN A 104 8.11 -8.34 -4.93
N LEU A 105 9.05 -8.02 -5.83
CA LEU A 105 10.45 -7.80 -5.49
C LEU A 105 10.65 -6.57 -4.61
N TYR A 106 9.87 -5.50 -4.79
CA TYR A 106 9.92 -4.33 -3.91
C TYR A 106 9.35 -4.63 -2.53
N ILE A 107 8.22 -5.36 -2.46
CA ILE A 107 7.67 -5.82 -1.18
C ILE A 107 8.70 -6.71 -0.44
N GLN A 108 9.27 -7.69 -1.15
CA GLN A 108 10.28 -8.59 -0.61
C GLN A 108 11.58 -7.87 -0.24
N SER A 109 12.00 -6.87 -1.01
CA SER A 109 13.14 -6.03 -0.67
C SER A 109 12.84 -5.21 0.56
N MET A 110 11.69 -4.53 0.65
CA MET A 110 11.33 -3.79 1.87
C MET A 110 11.34 -4.71 3.09
N LEU A 111 10.72 -5.89 3.00
CA LEU A 111 10.70 -6.88 4.08
C LEU A 111 12.10 -7.45 4.40
N GLY A 112 12.93 -7.69 3.39
CA GLY A 112 14.25 -8.32 3.52
C GLY A 112 15.37 -7.36 3.92
N THR A 113 15.36 -6.13 3.40
CA THR A 113 16.32 -5.05 3.71
C THR A 113 16.10 -4.54 5.13
N LEU A 114 14.84 -4.42 5.59
CA LEU A 114 14.53 -4.15 7.00
C LEU A 114 15.12 -5.20 7.94
N GLY A 115 15.13 -6.48 7.54
CA GLY A 115 15.76 -7.56 8.31
C GLY A 115 17.28 -7.53 8.33
N GLN A 116 17.93 -6.82 7.40
CA GLN A 116 19.38 -6.67 7.33
C GLN A 116 19.90 -5.40 8.02
N GLN A 117 19.11 -4.32 8.04
CA GLN A 117 19.49 -3.04 8.69
C GLN A 117 19.27 -3.02 10.21
N LEU A 118 18.56 -4.00 10.78
CA LEU A 118 18.29 -4.12 12.23
C LEU A 118 19.22 -5.11 12.95
N LYS A 119 20.37 -5.45 12.34
CA LYS A 119 21.43 -6.28 12.94
C LYS A 119 22.63 -5.46 13.38
#